data_AF-A0AB36G405-F1
#
_entry.id   AF-A0AB36G405-F1
#
_cell.length_a   1.000
_cell.length_b   1.000
_cell.length_c   1.000
_cell.angle_alpha   90.00
_cell.angle_beta   90.00
_cell.angle_gamma   90.00
#
_symmetry.space_group_name_H-M   'P 1'
#
loop_
_entity.id
_entity.type
_entity.pdbx_description
1 polymer ?
#
loop_
_entity_poly.entity_id
_entity_poly.type
_entity_poly.pdbx_seq_one_letter_code
_entity_poly.pdbx_strand_id
1 'polypeptide(L)'
;MIVAFGVIGLLILFLIYFVLRAQNLQKELALLRHSNKQTNNKVTYAYRNLVLVTDALEKNLTARIESAYKSRLIDQTQYNALHPLMRNFSTIVMACCEKGMSFEESLNKVLLNEEVTLEEIREVVKALPSNVRMVWSKNTADGFIAFCQTVTATVSGTTTKAQKEPSEE
;
A
#
# COMPACT_ATOMS: atom_id res chain seq x y z
N MET A 1 66.27 -30.89 0.91
CA MET A 1 66.04 -30.17 -0.36
C MET A 1 64.69 -30.53 -0.99
N ILE A 2 64.47 -31.78 -1.41
CA ILE A 2 63.22 -32.23 -2.09
C ILE A 2 61.94 -31.92 -1.29
N VAL A 3 61.92 -32.22 0.02
CA VAL A 3 60.75 -31.96 0.89
C VAL A 3 60.44 -30.46 1.00
N ALA A 4 61.47 -29.60 1.08
CA ALA A 4 61.29 -28.16 1.15
C ALA A 4 60.67 -27.59 -0.13
N PHE A 5 61.12 -28.06 -1.31
CA PHE A 5 60.52 -27.66 -2.59
C PHE A 5 59.06 -28.11 -2.72
N GLY A 6 58.70 -29.28 -2.19
CA GLY A 6 57.30 -29.74 -2.14
C GLY A 6 56.39 -28.86 -1.29
N VAL A 7 56.85 -28.48 -0.09
CA VAL A 7 56.09 -27.57 0.81
C VAL A 7 55.93 -26.19 0.18
N ILE A 8 56.98 -25.66 -0.46
CA ILE A 8 56.93 -24.38 -1.17
C ILE A 8 55.92 -24.43 -2.32
N GLY A 9 55.90 -25.50 -3.13
CA GLY A 9 54.94 -25.68 -4.20
C GLY A 9 53.49 -25.71 -3.71
N LEU A 10 53.23 -26.42 -2.61
CA LEU A 10 51.89 -26.50 -2.01
C LEU A 10 51.42 -25.15 -1.46
N LEU A 11 52.31 -24.39 -0.80
CA LEU A 11 52.00 -23.04 -0.32
C LEU A 11 51.65 -22.09 -1.47
N ILE A 12 52.36 -22.18 -2.59
CA ILE A 12 52.07 -21.37 -3.79
C ILE A 12 50.68 -21.71 -4.34
N LEU A 13 50.34 -23.00 -4.47
CA LEU A 13 49.00 -23.42 -4.92
C LEU A 13 47.90 -22.93 -3.97
N PHE A 14 48.14 -23.00 -2.66
CA PHE A 14 47.20 -22.51 -1.66
C PHE A 14 46.97 -21.00 -1.76
N LEU A 15 48.05 -20.22 -1.95
CA LEU A 15 47.95 -18.77 -2.16
C LEU A 15 47.15 -18.43 -3.42
N ILE A 16 47.40 -19.13 -4.53
CA ILE A 16 46.66 -18.92 -5.79
C ILE A 16 45.17 -19.22 -5.58
N TYR A 17 44.83 -20.34 -4.96
CA TYR A 17 43.43 -20.70 -4.66
C TYR A 17 42.76 -19.65 -3.77
N PHE A 18 43.45 -19.19 -2.72
CA PHE A 18 42.92 -18.19 -1.81
C PHE A 18 42.64 -16.86 -2.52
N VAL A 19 43.57 -16.42 -3.39
CA VAL A 19 43.42 -15.20 -4.20
C VAL A 19 42.24 -15.34 -5.17
N LEU A 20 42.13 -16.46 -5.88
CA LEU A 20 41.00 -16.70 -6.79
C LEU A 20 39.65 -16.69 -6.05
N ARG A 21 39.59 -17.33 -4.88
CA ARG A 21 38.39 -17.34 -4.05
C ARG A 21 38.05 -15.94 -3.55
N ALA A 22 39.02 -15.19 -3.02
CA ALA A 22 38.81 -13.82 -2.57
C ALA A 22 38.33 -12.90 -3.71
N GLN A 23 38.90 -13.02 -4.90
CA GLN A 23 38.45 -12.26 -6.08
C GLN A 23 37.03 -12.62 -6.50
N ASN A 24 36.66 -13.90 -6.48
CA ASN A 24 35.28 -14.32 -6.78
C ASN A 24 34.28 -13.76 -5.75
N LEU A 25 34.60 -13.84 -4.46
CA LEU A 25 33.73 -13.25 -3.42
C LEU A 25 33.59 -11.74 -3.58
N GLN A 26 34.67 -11.03 -3.92
CA GLN A 26 34.61 -9.58 -4.17
C GLN A 26 33.75 -9.23 -5.38
N LYS A 27 33.84 -10.02 -6.46
CA LYS A 27 33.00 -9.86 -7.65
C LYS A 27 31.52 -10.09 -7.32
N GLU A 28 31.21 -11.18 -6.62
CA GLU A 28 29.84 -11.48 -6.18
C GLU A 28 29.29 -10.37 -5.28
N LEU A 29 30.08 -9.88 -4.32
CA LEU A 29 29.68 -8.78 -3.44
C LEU A 29 29.45 -7.48 -4.21
N ALA A 30 30.29 -7.17 -5.20
CA ALA A 30 30.12 -6.00 -6.06
C ALA A 30 28.83 -6.09 -6.89
N LEU A 31 28.55 -7.26 -7.49
CA LEU A 31 27.32 -7.52 -8.23
C LEU A 31 26.09 -7.41 -7.32
N LEU A 32 26.14 -7.98 -6.13
CA LEU A 32 25.04 -7.92 -5.16
C LEU A 32 24.77 -6.48 -4.73
N ARG A 33 25.81 -5.70 -4.41
CA ARG A 33 25.69 -4.28 -4.07
C ARG A 33 25.07 -3.47 -5.20
N HIS A 34 25.53 -3.69 -6.43
CA HIS A 34 25.00 -3.00 -7.60
C HIS A 34 23.51 -3.32 -7.80
N SER A 35 23.15 -4.61 -7.74
CA SER A 35 21.76 -5.08 -7.86
C SER A 35 20.88 -4.50 -6.74
N ASN A 36 21.36 -4.50 -5.50
CA ASN A 36 20.64 -3.94 -4.37
C ASN A 36 20.44 -2.42 -4.52
N LYS A 37 21.48 -1.67 -4.91
CA LYS A 37 21.39 -0.23 -5.18
C LYS A 37 20.38 0.08 -6.29
N GLN A 38 20.43 -0.68 -7.38
CA GLN A 38 19.50 -0.51 -8.50
C GLN A 38 18.05 -0.80 -8.06
N THR A 39 17.84 -1.87 -7.30
CA THR A 39 16.52 -2.25 -6.78
C THR A 39 16.00 -1.19 -5.81
N ASN A 40 16.83 -0.71 -4.90
CA ASN A 40 16.44 0.31 -3.94
C ASN A 40 16.06 1.64 -4.62
N ASN A 41 16.80 2.03 -5.68
CA ASN A 41 16.43 3.20 -6.48
C ASN A 41 15.05 3.02 -7.16
N LYS A 42 14.77 1.83 -7.71
CA LYS A 42 13.47 1.52 -8.32
C LYS A 42 12.35 1.55 -7.28
N VAL A 43 12.56 0.97 -6.10
CA VAL A 43 11.60 0.99 -4.98
C VAL A 43 11.33 2.42 -4.53
N THR A 44 12.38 3.23 -4.33
CA THR A 44 12.26 4.65 -3.95
C THR A 44 11.48 5.44 -5.00
N TYR A 45 11.75 5.20 -6.28
CA TYR A 45 11.02 5.85 -7.37
C TYR A 45 9.54 5.44 -7.40
N ALA A 46 9.25 4.14 -7.31
CA ALA A 46 7.88 3.63 -7.24
C ALA A 46 7.12 4.18 -6.03
N TYR A 47 7.78 4.26 -4.87
CA TYR A 47 7.22 4.83 -3.64
C TYR A 47 6.86 6.31 -3.82
N ARG A 48 7.75 7.13 -4.40
CA ARG A 48 7.46 8.55 -4.68
C ARG A 48 6.25 8.70 -5.60
N ASN A 49 6.15 7.88 -6.65
CA ASN A 49 5.00 7.89 -7.53
C ASN A 49 3.73 7.43 -6.82
N LEU A 50 3.82 6.44 -5.93
CA LEU A 50 2.69 5.97 -5.15
C LEU A 50 2.13 7.10 -4.27
N VAL A 51 2.98 7.83 -3.55
CA VAL A 51 2.58 9.01 -2.75
C VAL A 51 1.85 10.04 -3.62
N LEU A 52 2.38 10.35 -4.80
CA LEU A 52 1.74 11.32 -5.71
C LEU A 52 0.36 10.84 -6.19
N VAL A 53 0.22 9.55 -6.50
CA VAL A 53 -1.05 8.96 -6.94
C VAL A 53 -2.04 8.89 -5.79
N THR A 54 -1.60 8.51 -4.58
CA THR A 54 -2.48 8.44 -3.40
C THR A 54 -2.94 9.83 -2.98
N ASP A 55 -2.09 10.86 -3.05
CA ASP A 55 -2.49 12.25 -2.80
C ASP A 55 -3.50 12.76 -3.83
N ALA A 56 -3.34 12.40 -5.11
CA ALA A 56 -4.30 12.76 -6.15
C ALA A 56 -5.65 12.06 -5.94
N LEU A 57 -5.62 10.78 -5.54
CA LEU A 57 -6.81 10.02 -5.19
C LEU A 57 -7.50 10.58 -3.94
N GLU A 58 -6.76 10.91 -2.90
CA GLU A 58 -7.26 11.54 -1.67
C GLU A 58 -8.08 12.80 -1.99
N LYS A 59 -7.51 13.71 -2.78
CA LYS A 59 -8.20 14.92 -3.23
C LYS A 59 -9.46 14.60 -4.04
N ASN A 60 -9.38 13.62 -4.95
CA ASN A 60 -10.52 13.21 -5.77
C ASN A 60 -11.66 12.62 -4.93
N LEU A 61 -11.34 11.70 -4.02
CA LEU A 61 -12.30 11.02 -3.15
C LEU A 61 -12.95 11.99 -2.17
N THR A 62 -12.15 12.89 -1.58
CA THR A 62 -12.63 13.94 -0.67
C THR A 62 -13.61 14.86 -1.40
N ALA A 63 -13.25 15.34 -2.60
CA ALA A 63 -14.14 16.17 -3.41
C ALA A 63 -15.46 15.47 -3.78
N ARG A 64 -15.42 14.15 -4.07
CA ARG A 64 -16.62 13.36 -4.37
C ARG A 64 -17.55 13.23 -3.16
N ILE A 65 -17.01 12.95 -1.98
CA ILE A 65 -17.81 12.87 -0.74
C ILE A 65 -18.39 14.24 -0.38
N GLU A 66 -17.62 15.31 -0.48
CA GLU A 66 -18.13 16.67 -0.26
C GLU A 66 -19.23 17.04 -1.25
N SER A 67 -19.05 16.70 -2.54
CA SER A 67 -20.07 16.92 -3.55
C SER A 67 -21.35 16.15 -3.22
N ALA A 68 -21.23 14.89 -2.83
CA ALA A 68 -22.36 14.04 -2.50
C ALA A 68 -23.16 14.56 -1.30
N TYR A 69 -22.45 15.07 -0.28
CA TYR A 69 -23.07 15.72 0.87
C TYR A 69 -23.78 17.02 0.47
N LYS A 70 -23.14 17.88 -0.33
CA LYS A 70 -23.76 19.11 -0.85
C LYS A 70 -25.01 18.82 -1.69
N SER A 71 -25.01 17.73 -2.45
CA SER A 71 -26.18 17.27 -3.22
C SER A 71 -27.20 16.48 -2.40
N ARG A 72 -27.02 16.34 -1.08
CA ARG A 72 -27.89 15.60 -0.15
C ARG A 72 -28.08 14.12 -0.50
N LEU A 73 -27.07 13.51 -1.14
CA LEU A 73 -27.05 12.07 -1.44
C LEU A 73 -26.62 11.22 -0.23
N ILE A 74 -25.91 11.85 0.72
CA ILE A 74 -25.53 11.27 2.00
C ILE A 74 -25.95 12.19 3.14
N ASP A 75 -26.22 11.60 4.30
CA ASP A 75 -26.57 12.34 5.50
C ASP A 75 -25.33 12.87 6.25
N GLN A 76 -25.55 13.66 7.30
CA GLN A 76 -24.48 14.22 8.13
C GLN A 76 -23.65 13.11 8.79
N THR A 77 -24.30 12.04 9.25
CA THR A 77 -23.64 10.94 9.95
C THR A 77 -22.68 10.19 9.04
N GLN A 78 -23.11 9.88 7.81
CA GLN A 78 -22.30 9.27 6.76
C GLN A 78 -21.17 10.20 6.33
N TYR A 79 -21.44 11.50 6.18
CA TYR A 79 -20.39 12.47 5.85
C TYR A 79 -19.32 12.53 6.94
N ASN A 80 -19.72 12.64 8.20
CA ASN A 80 -18.80 12.70 9.34
C ASN A 80 -17.93 11.43 9.43
N ALA A 81 -18.48 10.24 9.13
CA ALA A 81 -17.70 9.01 9.14
C ALA A 81 -16.79 8.84 7.90
N LEU A 82 -17.28 9.20 6.70
CA LEU A 82 -16.58 8.93 5.45
C LEU A 82 -15.56 10.01 5.07
N HIS A 83 -15.81 11.28 5.42
CA HIS A 83 -14.92 12.38 5.06
C HIS A 83 -13.51 12.25 5.67
N PRO A 84 -13.34 11.92 6.97
CA PRO A 84 -12.01 11.69 7.55
C PRO A 84 -11.27 10.53 6.89
N LEU A 85 -11.98 9.48 6.46
CA LEU A 85 -11.37 8.37 5.72
C LEU A 85 -10.84 8.82 4.37
N MET A 86 -11.60 9.63 3.62
CA MET A 86 -11.15 10.12 2.31
C MET A 86 -10.05 11.17 2.45
N ARG A 87 -10.09 12.01 3.49
CA ARG A 87 -9.11 13.05 3.76
C ARG A 87 -7.77 12.49 4.21
N ASN A 88 -7.77 11.36 4.91
CA ASN A 88 -6.55 10.71 5.39
C ASN A 88 -6.15 9.51 4.53
N PHE A 89 -6.69 9.42 3.31
CA PHE A 89 -6.51 8.28 2.43
C PHE A 89 -5.03 7.99 2.14
N SER A 90 -4.25 9.02 1.76
CA SER A 90 -2.84 8.86 1.45
C SER A 90 -2.07 8.39 2.68
N THR A 91 -2.32 9.02 3.83
CA THR A 91 -1.70 8.64 5.11
C THR A 91 -1.96 7.18 5.48
N ILE A 92 -3.20 6.69 5.36
CA ILE A 92 -3.57 5.31 5.70
C ILE A 92 -2.92 4.31 4.73
N VAL A 93 -2.96 4.58 3.42
CA VAL A 93 -2.37 3.69 2.41
C VAL A 93 -0.85 3.63 2.57
N MET A 94 -0.20 4.78 2.74
CA MET A 94 1.25 4.85 2.91
C MET A 94 1.70 4.22 4.23
N ALA A 95 0.92 4.36 5.30
CA ALA A 95 1.13 3.66 6.56
C ALA A 95 1.14 2.12 6.39
N CYS A 96 0.22 1.58 5.59
CA CYS A 96 0.20 0.15 5.28
C CYS A 96 1.41 -0.26 4.41
N CYS A 97 1.75 0.53 3.39
CA CYS A 97 2.83 0.21 2.44
C CYS A 97 4.24 0.40 3.00
N GLU A 98 4.46 1.37 3.87
CA GLU A 98 5.78 1.71 4.42
C GLU A 98 6.09 0.94 5.71
N LYS A 99 5.12 0.92 6.63
CA LYS A 99 5.30 0.38 7.98
C LYS A 99 4.80 -1.06 8.11
N GLY A 100 4.20 -1.61 7.05
CA GLY A 100 3.61 -2.96 7.06
C GLY A 100 2.44 -3.10 8.05
N MET A 101 1.83 -1.98 8.44
CA MET A 101 0.70 -1.96 9.38
C MET A 101 -0.56 -2.48 8.69
N SER A 102 -1.48 -3.04 9.49
CA SER A 102 -2.81 -3.36 8.99
C SER A 102 -3.61 -2.09 8.71
N PHE A 103 -4.70 -2.22 7.94
CA PHE A 103 -5.61 -1.10 7.71
C PHE A 103 -6.20 -0.57 9.03
N GLU A 104 -6.70 -1.44 9.90
CA GLU A 104 -7.29 -1.05 11.19
C GLU A 104 -6.27 -0.38 12.12
N GLU A 105 -5.01 -0.85 12.14
CA GLU A 105 -3.97 -0.19 12.93
C GLU A 105 -3.65 1.21 12.39
N SER A 106 -3.55 1.34 11.07
CA SER A 106 -3.30 2.62 10.40
C SER A 106 -4.45 3.60 10.62
N LEU A 107 -5.69 3.11 10.51
CA LEU A 107 -6.89 3.89 10.75
C LEU A 107 -6.96 4.37 12.20
N ASN A 108 -6.76 3.48 13.18
CA ASN A 108 -6.78 3.86 14.59
C ASN A 108 -5.76 4.96 14.90
N LYS A 109 -4.54 4.90 14.32
CA LYS A 109 -3.53 5.96 14.50
C LYS A 109 -3.96 7.30 13.94
N VAL A 110 -4.66 7.31 12.81
CA VAL A 110 -5.19 8.54 12.20
C VAL A 110 -6.34 9.10 13.03
N LEU A 111 -7.25 8.25 13.52
CA LEU A 111 -8.41 8.65 14.30
C LEU A 111 -8.06 9.26 15.66
N LEU A 112 -6.86 9.02 16.20
CA LEU A 112 -6.39 9.73 17.40
C LEU A 112 -6.37 11.26 17.25
N ASN A 113 -6.32 11.76 16.02
CA ASN A 113 -6.32 13.20 15.71
C ASN A 113 -7.69 13.70 15.20
N GLU A 114 -8.71 12.84 15.16
CA GLU A 114 -10.05 13.14 14.64
C GLU A 114 -11.07 13.03 15.77
N GLU A 115 -12.21 13.71 15.64
CA GLU A 115 -13.31 13.63 16.62
C GLU A 115 -14.12 12.32 16.50
N VAL A 116 -14.00 11.63 15.36
CA VAL A 116 -14.80 10.46 15.01
C VAL A 116 -14.12 9.17 15.49
N THR A 117 -14.90 8.28 16.07
CA THR A 117 -14.41 6.98 16.58
C THR A 117 -14.47 5.87 15.53
N LEU A 118 -13.67 4.82 15.72
CA LEU A 118 -13.71 3.64 14.86
C LEU A 118 -15.09 2.97 14.90
N GLU A 119 -15.74 2.98 16.05
CA GLU A 119 -17.07 2.44 16.29
C GLU A 119 -18.12 3.18 15.45
N GLU A 120 -18.10 4.50 15.43
CA GLU A 120 -18.99 5.32 14.59
C GLU A 120 -18.82 5.02 13.11
N ILE A 121 -17.57 4.87 12.66
CA ILE A 121 -17.27 4.48 11.28
C ILE A 121 -17.83 3.08 10.99
N ARG A 122 -17.65 2.13 11.91
CA ARG A 122 -18.18 0.77 11.76
C ARG A 122 -19.71 0.74 11.68
N GLU A 123 -20.42 1.56 12.45
CA GLU A 123 -21.88 1.67 12.37
C GLU A 123 -22.33 2.18 11.00
N VAL A 124 -21.67 3.21 10.46
CA VAL A 124 -21.94 3.68 9.10
C VAL A 124 -21.64 2.60 8.06
N VAL A 125 -20.52 1.88 8.21
CA VAL A 125 -20.14 0.80 7.29
C VAL A 125 -21.16 -0.35 7.32
N LYS A 126 -21.78 -0.66 8.46
CA LYS A 126 -22.84 -1.69 8.56
C LYS A 126 -24.06 -1.36 7.71
N ALA A 127 -24.40 -0.08 7.57
CA ALA A 127 -25.51 0.39 6.75
C ALA A 127 -25.21 0.36 5.24
N LEU A 128 -23.95 0.17 4.84
CA LEU A 128 -23.56 0.13 3.43
C LEU A 128 -23.91 -1.21 2.74
N PRO A 129 -24.07 -1.20 1.41
CA PRO A 129 -24.29 -2.40 0.62
C PRO A 129 -23.26 -3.52 0.88
N SER A 130 -23.68 -4.78 0.71
CA SER A 130 -22.86 -5.96 1.03
C SER A 130 -21.50 -5.97 0.31
N ASN A 131 -21.47 -5.56 -0.96
CA ASN A 131 -20.25 -5.47 -1.76
C ASN A 131 -19.23 -4.48 -1.16
N VAL A 132 -19.69 -3.39 -0.55
CA VAL A 132 -18.83 -2.41 0.12
C VAL A 132 -18.30 -2.97 1.44
N ARG A 133 -19.15 -3.67 2.21
CA ARG A 133 -18.75 -4.29 3.49
C ARG A 133 -17.71 -5.39 3.30
N MET A 134 -17.82 -6.18 2.22
CA MET A 134 -16.86 -7.25 1.92
C MET A 134 -15.44 -6.73 1.62
N VAL A 135 -15.30 -5.56 0.99
CA VAL A 135 -13.96 -5.00 0.72
C VAL A 135 -13.35 -4.36 1.97
N TRP A 136 -14.17 -3.76 2.83
CA TRP A 136 -13.75 -3.23 4.13
C TRP A 136 -13.15 -4.31 5.04
N SER A 137 -13.74 -5.51 5.07
CA SER A 137 -13.30 -6.59 5.97
C SER A 137 -11.93 -7.19 5.62
N LYS A 138 -11.33 -6.84 4.47
CA LYS A 138 -10.03 -7.40 4.05
C LYS A 138 -8.86 -6.94 4.93
N ASN A 139 -9.02 -5.83 5.67
CA ASN A 139 -8.00 -5.26 6.57
C ASN A 139 -6.61 -5.03 5.92
N THR A 140 -6.61 -4.75 4.61
CA THR A 140 -5.42 -4.48 3.81
C THR A 140 -5.55 -3.15 3.07
N ALA A 141 -4.42 -2.62 2.60
CA ALA A 141 -4.38 -1.38 1.82
C ALA A 141 -5.25 -1.45 0.56
N ASP A 142 -5.17 -2.56 -0.20
CA ASP A 142 -6.00 -2.80 -1.39
C ASP A 142 -7.49 -2.89 -1.04
N GLY A 143 -7.84 -3.50 0.09
CA GLY A 143 -9.22 -3.52 0.60
C GLY A 143 -9.75 -2.13 0.90
N PHE A 144 -8.94 -1.28 1.55
CA PHE A 144 -9.29 0.11 1.84
C PHE A 144 -9.42 0.96 0.57
N ILE A 145 -8.49 0.82 -0.40
CA ILE A 145 -8.57 1.51 -1.69
C ILE A 145 -9.86 1.14 -2.41
N ALA A 146 -10.16 -0.15 -2.49
CA ALA A 146 -11.39 -0.64 -3.11
C ALA A 146 -12.64 -0.14 -2.37
N PHE A 147 -12.61 -0.10 -1.04
CA PHE A 147 -13.69 0.47 -0.22
C PHE A 147 -13.95 1.93 -0.58
N CYS A 148 -12.93 2.79 -0.56
CA CYS A 148 -13.10 4.22 -0.85
C CYS A 148 -13.67 4.47 -2.24
N GLN A 149 -13.19 3.72 -3.25
CA GLN A 149 -13.68 3.79 -4.62
C GLN A 149 -15.13 3.31 -4.74
N THR A 150 -15.47 2.19 -4.09
CA THR A 150 -16.83 1.62 -4.16
C THR A 150 -17.83 2.51 -3.45
N VAL A 151 -17.48 3.03 -2.27
CA VAL A 151 -18.32 3.97 -1.50
C VAL A 151 -18.62 5.21 -2.35
N THR A 152 -17.59 5.88 -2.87
CA THR A 152 -17.82 7.07 -3.70
C THR A 152 -18.60 6.78 -4.97
N ALA A 153 -18.45 5.60 -5.58
CA ALA A 153 -19.26 5.18 -6.73
C ALA A 153 -20.74 4.92 -6.35
N THR A 154 -21.00 4.27 -5.22
CA THR A 154 -22.37 4.02 -4.73
C THR A 154 -23.08 5.32 -4.36
N VAL A 155 -22.36 6.22 -3.70
CA VAL A 155 -22.86 7.51 -3.23
C VAL A 155 -23.09 8.49 -4.38
N SER A 156 -22.28 8.44 -5.44
CA SER A 156 -22.46 9.29 -6.63
C SER A 156 -23.55 8.77 -7.60
N GLY A 157 -24.25 7.68 -7.27
CA GLY A 157 -25.28 7.08 -8.13
C GLY A 157 -24.75 6.34 -9.36
N THR A 158 -23.44 6.08 -9.45
CA THR A 158 -22.83 5.42 -10.60
C THR A 158 -23.21 3.93 -10.70
N THR A 159 -23.62 3.31 -9.59
CA THR A 159 -24.02 1.89 -9.54
C THR A 159 -25.48 1.64 -9.90
N THR A 160 -26.34 2.66 -9.98
CA THR A 160 -27.76 2.47 -10.32
C THR A 160 -28.00 2.25 -11.82
N LYS A 161 -26.99 2.46 -12.67
CA LYS A 161 -27.11 2.24 -14.13
C LYS A 161 -26.67 0.86 -14.62
N ALA A 162 -26.01 0.04 -13.80
CA ALA A 162 -25.51 -1.27 -14.23
C ALA A 162 -26.44 -2.44 -13.87
N GLN A 163 -27.57 -2.20 -13.19
CA GLN A 163 -28.50 -3.25 -12.76
C GLN A 163 -29.98 -2.86 -12.93
N LYS A 164 -30.28 -2.19 -14.04
CA LYS A 164 -31.63 -2.09 -14.61
C LYS A 164 -31.54 -2.40 -16.10
N GLU A 165 -31.33 -3.67 -16.43
CA GLU A 165 -32.05 -4.23 -17.57
C GLU A 165 -33.40 -4.72 -17.03
N PRO A 166 -34.53 -4.21 -17.56
CA PRO A 166 -35.84 -4.74 -17.25
C PRO A 166 -36.06 -6.09 -17.94
N SER A 167 -36.84 -6.91 -17.25
CA SER A 167 -37.48 -8.14 -17.65
C SER A 167 -38.24 -8.09 -18.99
N GLU A 168 -38.48 -9.30 -19.54
CA GLU A 168 -39.49 -9.69 -20.54
C GLU A 168 -39.14 -9.53 -22.04
N GLU A 169 -38.73 -10.63 -22.68
CA GLU A 169 -39.57 -11.47 -23.57
C GLU A 169 -39.00 -12.91 -23.65
#